data_AF-A0A4Y8I0I1-F1
#
_entry.id   AF-A0A4Y8I0I1-F1
#
_cell.length_a   1.000
_cell.length_b   1.000
_cell.length_c   1.000
_cell.angle_alpha   90.00
_cell.angle_beta   90.00
_cell.angle_gamma   90.00
#
_symmetry.space_group_name_H-M   'P 1'
#
loop_
_entity.id
_entity.type
_entity.pdbx_description
1 polymer ?
#
loop_
_entity_poly.entity_id
_entity_poly.type
_entity_poly.pdbx_seq_one_letter_code
_entity_poly.pdbx_strand_id
1 'polypeptide(L)'
;MLKSFTLEQMMKNKIKALLDRKEIRDVFDIEFLSRRGVNFSVDYEELKKIKEIIKGFKKRDYYVTLGSLLDDDTREYYKKNKFVYLLSIIDEGLSYKS
;
A
#
# COMPACT_ATOMS: atom_id res chain seq x y z
N MET A 1 11.73 -5.50 25.04
CA MET A 1 11.98 -5.37 23.59
C MET A 1 11.06 -6.34 22.84
N LEU A 2 9.82 -5.94 22.49
CA LEU A 2 8.84 -6.86 21.87
C LEU A 2 7.87 -6.19 20.86
N LYS A 3 8.00 -4.89 20.55
CA LYS A 3 7.00 -4.17 19.72
C LYS A 3 7.34 -4.14 18.22
N SER A 4 8.62 -4.20 17.85
CA SER A 4 9.04 -4.00 16.46
C SER A 4 8.76 -5.23 15.57
N PHE A 5 9.00 -6.44 16.06
CA PHE A 5 8.78 -7.68 15.30
C PHE A 5 7.31 -7.88 14.88
N THR A 6 6.35 -7.45 15.72
CA THR A 6 4.91 -7.62 15.43
C THR A 6 4.43 -6.67 14.33
N LEU A 7 4.99 -5.46 14.26
CA LEU A 7 4.61 -4.47 13.23
C LEU A 7 5.08 -4.91 11.85
N GLU A 8 6.31 -5.43 11.74
CA GLU A 8 6.84 -5.96 10.49
C GLU A 8 6.06 -7.20 10.02
N GLN A 9 5.70 -8.10 10.94
CA GLN A 9 4.82 -9.22 10.63
C GLN A 9 3.42 -8.77 10.22
N MET A 10 2.87 -7.74 10.87
CA MET A 10 1.57 -7.19 10.49
C MET A 10 1.62 -6.61 9.08
N MET A 11 2.67 -5.86 8.75
CA MET A 11 2.94 -5.36 7.39
C MET A 11 2.93 -6.51 6.39
N LYS A 12 3.74 -7.56 6.64
CA LYS A 12 3.81 -8.74 5.76
C LYS A 12 2.46 -9.45 5.61
N ASN A 13 1.67 -9.56 6.67
CA ASN A 13 0.34 -10.15 6.60
C ASN A 13 -0.61 -9.30 5.75
N LYS A 14 -0.58 -7.97 5.88
CA LYS A 14 -1.35 -7.05 5.03
C LYS A 14 -0.95 -7.16 3.56
N ILE A 15 0.35 -7.30 3.28
CA ILE A 15 0.86 -7.49 1.91
C ILE A 15 0.41 -8.83 1.34
N LYS A 16 0.48 -9.92 2.11
CA LYS A 16 -0.08 -11.21 1.66
C LYS A 16 -1.57 -11.11 1.39
N ALA A 17 -2.33 -10.47 2.27
CA ALA A 17 -3.76 -10.25 2.06
C ALA A 17 -4.04 -9.41 0.80
N LEU A 18 -3.23 -8.38 0.56
CA LEU A 18 -3.27 -7.59 -0.67
C LEU A 18 -3.00 -8.45 -1.91
N LEU A 19 -2.02 -9.34 -1.88
CA LEU A 19 -1.67 -10.16 -3.05
C LEU A 19 -2.71 -11.24 -3.32
N ASP A 20 -3.35 -11.74 -2.27
CA ASP A 20 -4.42 -12.73 -2.31
C ASP A 20 -5.74 -12.12 -2.80
N ARG A 21 -6.23 -11.09 -2.10
CA ARG A 21 -7.53 -10.45 -2.36
C ARG A 21 -7.49 -9.36 -3.41
N LYS A 22 -6.33 -8.72 -3.60
CA LYS A 22 -6.10 -7.59 -4.51
C LYS A 22 -7.05 -6.42 -4.25
N GLU A 23 -7.27 -6.12 -2.96
CA GLU A 23 -8.14 -5.03 -2.54
C GLU A 23 -7.36 -3.73 -2.32
N ILE A 24 -7.97 -2.62 -2.74
CA ILE A 24 -7.39 -1.29 -2.59
C ILE A 24 -7.24 -0.84 -1.13
N ARG A 25 -8.05 -1.41 -0.23
CA ARG A 25 -8.00 -1.15 1.21
C ARG A 25 -6.67 -1.58 1.80
N ASP A 26 -6.18 -2.76 1.45
CA ASP A 26 -4.91 -3.27 1.99
C ASP A 26 -3.75 -2.41 1.50
N VAL A 27 -3.77 -1.93 0.25
CA VAL A 27 -2.79 -0.95 -0.26
C VAL A 27 -2.76 0.31 0.60
N PHE A 28 -3.94 0.84 0.92
CA PHE A 28 -4.06 2.02 1.77
C PHE A 28 -3.53 1.77 3.18
N ASP A 29 -3.88 0.64 3.79
CA ASP A 29 -3.41 0.26 5.13
C ASP A 29 -1.88 0.16 5.16
N ILE A 30 -1.27 -0.46 4.13
CA ILE A 30 0.18 -0.56 3.95
C ILE A 30 0.82 0.83 3.81
N GLU A 31 0.30 1.69 2.93
CA GLU A 31 0.83 3.04 2.74
C GLU A 31 0.73 3.87 4.03
N PHE A 32 -0.38 3.73 4.74
CA PHE A 32 -0.63 4.40 6.01
C PHE A 32 0.33 3.92 7.10
N LEU A 33 0.59 2.62 7.18
CA LEU A 33 1.60 2.05 8.07
C LEU A 33 3.01 2.53 7.71
N SER A 34 3.37 2.55 6.43
CA SER A 34 4.65 3.09 5.97
C SER A 34 4.84 4.55 6.36
N ARG A 35 3.80 5.40 6.17
CA ARG A 35 3.82 6.80 6.60
C ARG A 35 3.98 6.96 8.12
N ARG A 36 3.52 5.99 8.90
CA ARG A 36 3.71 5.96 10.36
C ARG A 36 5.11 5.51 10.79
N GLY A 37 6.00 5.20 9.85
CA GLY A 37 7.36 4.74 10.12
C GLY A 37 7.47 3.23 10.30
N VAL A 38 6.47 2.45 9.86
CA VAL A 38 6.60 0.99 9.80
C VAL A 38 7.49 0.63 8.62
N ASN A 39 8.51 -0.18 8.89
CA ASN A 39 9.47 -0.61 7.87
C ASN A 39 8.76 -1.39 6.76
N PHE A 40 8.76 -0.84 5.55
CA PHE A 40 8.20 -1.49 4.37
C PHE A 40 9.17 -2.52 3.82
N SER A 41 9.38 -3.60 4.58
CA SER A 41 10.32 -4.66 4.21
C SER A 41 9.62 -5.73 3.38
N VAL A 42 9.43 -5.43 2.09
CA VAL A 42 8.89 -6.34 1.08
C VAL A 42 9.95 -6.79 0.11
N ASP A 43 9.77 -8.01 -0.41
CA ASP A 43 10.65 -8.57 -1.43
C ASP A 43 10.41 -7.92 -2.80
N TYR A 44 11.41 -8.01 -3.68
CA TYR A 44 11.36 -7.40 -5.01
C TYR A 44 10.16 -7.90 -5.83
N GLU A 45 9.88 -9.21 -5.76
CA GLU A 45 8.73 -9.80 -6.44
C GLU A 45 7.41 -9.24 -5.92
N GLU A 46 7.30 -9.05 -4.61
CA GLU A 46 6.09 -8.53 -3.96
C GLU A 46 5.91 -7.06 -4.33
N LEU A 47 6.98 -6.26 -4.30
CA LEU A 47 6.99 -4.87 -4.77
C LEU A 47 6.44 -4.75 -6.20
N LYS A 48 6.90 -5.62 -7.10
CA LYS A 48 6.47 -5.64 -8.50
C LYS A 48 4.98 -5.99 -8.61
N LYS A 49 4.51 -7.02 -7.90
CA LYS A 49 3.09 -7.38 -7.85
C LYS A 49 2.22 -6.25 -7.29
N ILE A 50 2.63 -5.62 -6.19
CA ILE A 50 1.91 -4.50 -5.59
C ILE A 50 1.81 -3.35 -6.61
N LYS A 51 2.90 -3.01 -7.31
CA LYS A 51 2.90 -1.99 -8.38
C LYS A 51 1.90 -2.34 -9.50
N GLU A 52 1.86 -3.60 -9.93
CA GLU A 52 0.89 -4.06 -10.93
C GLU A 52 -0.55 -3.99 -10.45
N ILE A 53 -0.82 -4.40 -9.21
CA ILE A 53 -2.15 -4.31 -8.59
C ILE A 53 -2.59 -2.84 -8.48
N ILE A 54 -1.71 -1.96 -8.01
CA ILE A 54 -1.97 -0.51 -7.90
C ILE A 54 -2.30 0.10 -9.26
N LYS A 55 -1.54 -0.27 -10.29
CA LYS A 55 -1.79 0.14 -11.68
C LYS A 55 -3.07 -0.45 -12.25
N GLY A 56 -3.48 -1.64 -11.78
CA GLY A 56 -4.71 -2.31 -12.17
C GLY A 56 -5.98 -1.69 -11.57
N PHE A 57 -5.89 -0.95 -10.47
CA PHE A 57 -7.07 -0.32 -9.86
C PHE A 57 -7.65 0.78 -10.75
N LYS A 58 -8.97 0.71 -10.94
CA LYS A 58 -9.71 1.74 -11.67
C LYS A 58 -10.12 2.83 -10.71
N LYS A 59 -10.45 4.00 -11.25
CA LYS A 59 -11.01 5.12 -10.46
C LYS A 59 -12.18 4.67 -9.58
N ARG A 60 -13.04 3.74 -10.03
CA ARG A 60 -14.15 3.24 -9.20
C ARG A 60 -13.67 2.65 -7.87
N ASP A 61 -12.56 1.91 -7.86
CA ASP A 61 -12.08 1.25 -6.64
C ASP A 61 -11.62 2.30 -5.61
N TYR A 62 -11.01 3.39 -6.07
CA TYR A 62 -10.68 4.56 -5.24
C TYR A 62 -11.94 5.29 -4.74
N TYR A 63 -12.98 5.39 -5.57
CA TYR A 63 -14.15 6.20 -5.25
C TYR A 63 -15.21 5.45 -4.45
N VAL A 64 -15.31 4.13 -4.64
CA VAL A 64 -16.31 3.22 -4.05
C VAL A 64 -15.69 2.48 -2.87
N THR A 65 -14.73 1.59 -3.11
CA THR A 65 -14.16 0.74 -2.04
C THR A 65 -13.37 1.57 -1.04
N LEU A 66 -12.37 2.31 -1.54
CA LEU A 66 -11.55 3.17 -0.68
C LEU A 66 -12.36 4.36 -0.17
N GLY A 67 -13.16 4.99 -1.04
CA GLY A 67 -14.02 6.12 -0.67
C GLY A 67 -15.12 5.80 0.34
N SER A 68 -15.51 4.53 0.52
CA SER A 68 -16.44 4.10 1.57
C SER A 68 -15.75 3.87 2.92
N LEU A 69 -14.42 3.77 2.92
CA LEU A 69 -13.61 3.52 4.11
C LEU A 69 -12.93 4.79 4.63
N LEU A 70 -12.86 5.82 3.78
CA LEU A 70 -12.19 7.08 4.07
C LEU A 70 -13.21 8.20 4.25
N ASP A 71 -12.91 9.12 5.17
CA ASP A 71 -13.59 10.41 5.28
C ASP A 71 -13.37 11.28 4.04
N ASP A 72 -14.29 12.22 3.82
CA ASP A 72 -14.36 13.02 2.58
C ASP A 72 -13.05 13.76 2.27
N ASP A 73 -12.38 14.26 3.32
CA ASP A 73 -11.09 14.94 3.25
C ASP A 73 -9.96 14.02 2.74
N THR A 74 -9.87 12.81 3.29
CA THR A 74 -8.85 11.82 2.87
C THR A 74 -9.18 11.27 1.49
N ARG A 75 -10.48 11.09 1.19
CA ARG A 75 -10.96 10.66 -0.12
C ARG A 75 -10.53 11.63 -1.21
N GLU A 76 -10.65 12.94 -1.01
CA GLU A 76 -10.21 13.92 -2.01
C GLU A 76 -8.70 13.82 -2.30
N TYR A 77 -7.89 13.63 -1.26
CA TYR A 77 -6.46 13.39 -1.41
C TYR A 77 -6.18 12.16 -2.29
N TYR A 78 -6.79 11.00 -2.01
CA TYR A 78 -6.55 9.78 -2.79
C TYR A 78 -7.18 9.81 -4.18
N LYS A 79 -8.25 10.58 -4.38
CA LYS A 79 -8.80 10.81 -5.73
C LYS A 79 -7.81 11.55 -6.62
N LYS A 80 -7.08 12.51 -6.06
CA LYS A 80 -6.16 13.39 -6.81
C LYS A 80 -4.74 12.84 -6.87
N ASN A 81 -4.21 12.40 -5.72
CA ASN A 81 -2.84 11.92 -5.55
C ASN A 81 -2.72 10.40 -5.63
N LYS A 82 -3.80 9.61 -5.49
CA LYS A 82 -3.76 8.14 -5.48
C LYS A 82 -2.68 7.61 -4.52
N PHE A 83 -2.02 6.51 -4.86
CA PHE A 83 -0.91 5.92 -4.09
C PHE A 83 0.46 6.41 -4.57
N VAL A 84 0.63 7.71 -4.83
CA VAL A 84 1.93 8.24 -5.30
C VAL A 84 3.04 7.99 -4.28
N TYR A 85 2.75 8.07 -2.97
CA TYR A 85 3.76 7.83 -1.94
C TYR A 85 4.21 6.36 -1.91
N LEU A 86 3.27 5.41 -1.90
CA LEU A 86 3.60 3.99 -1.96
C LEU A 86 4.29 3.64 -3.29
N LEU A 87 3.85 4.21 -4.41
CA LEU A 87 4.50 4.01 -5.71
C LEU A 87 5.94 4.52 -5.70
N SER A 88 6.22 5.68 -5.08
CA SER A 88 7.58 6.18 -4.93
C SER A 88 8.46 5.26 -4.09
N ILE A 89 7.96 4.75 -2.96
CA ILE A 89 8.70 3.77 -2.14
C ILE A 89 8.98 2.50 -2.94
N ILE A 90 7.96 2.01 -3.67
CA ILE A 90 8.12 0.82 -4.50
C ILE A 90 9.15 1.08 -5.60
N ASP A 91 9.08 2.22 -6.28
CA ASP A 91 10.00 2.56 -7.36
C ASP A 91 11.44 2.72 -6.86
N GLU A 92 11.63 3.37 -5.70
CA GLU A 92 12.93 3.48 -5.03
C GLU A 92 13.49 2.11 -4.65
N GLY A 93 12.66 1.23 -4.05
CA GLY A 93 13.04 -0.13 -3.71
C GLY A 93 13.36 -1.01 -4.93
N LEU A 94 12.68 -0.78 -6.06
CA LEU A 94 12.98 -1.44 -7.33
C LEU A 94 14.27 -0.90 -7.96
N SER A 95 14.52 0.42 -7.86
CA SER A 95 15.67 1.09 -8.47
C SER A 95 16.98 0.84 -7.72
N TYR A 96 16.94 0.64 -6.40
CA TYR A 96 18.13 0.38 -5.58
C TYR A 96 18.80 -0.97 -5.88
N LYS A 97 18.08 -1.89 -6.56
CA LYS A 97 18.55 -3.24 -6.87
C LYS A 97 18.92 -3.43 -8.35
N SER A 98 19.01 -2.34 -9.12
CA SER A 98 19.28 -2.34 -10.56
C SER A 98 20.75 -2.21 -10.93
#